data_AF-A0A7V9MMS4-F1
#
_entry.id   AF-A0A7V9MMS4-F1
#
_cell.length_a   1.000
_cell.length_b   1.000
_cell.length_c   1.000
_cell.angle_alpha   90.00
_cell.angle_beta   90.00
_cell.angle_gamma   90.00
#
_symmetry.space_group_name_H-M   'P 1'
#
loop_
_entity.id
_entity.type
_entity.pdbx_description
1 polymer ?
#
loop_
_entity_poly.entity_id
_entity_poly.type
_entity_poly.pdbx_seq_one_letter_code
_entity_poly.pdbx_strand_id
1 'polypeptide(L)' 'MVNKNKIGLALSSGAARCIAHLGILEELTEMDIEPEAISGVSGGAIVGAFYANGYSPRQTLQ' A
#
# COMPACT_ATOMS: atom_id res chain seq x y z
N MET A 1 -17.74 -0.83 -20.36
CA MET A 1 -16.48 -1.15 -19.66
C MET A 1 -16.11 0.07 -18.84
N VAL A 2 -16.17 -0.02 -17.51
CA VAL A 2 -15.69 1.06 -16.64
C VAL A 2 -14.18 1.12 -16.84
N ASN A 3 -13.65 2.30 -17.19
CA ASN A 3 -12.21 2.51 -17.21
C ASN A 3 -11.72 2.30 -15.77
N LYS A 4 -10.97 1.21 -15.51
CA LYS A 4 -10.17 1.10 -14.28
C LYS A 4 -9.13 2.21 -14.40
N ASN A 5 -9.40 3.36 -13.77
CA ASN A 5 -8.46 4.47 -13.76
C ASN A 5 -7.17 3.96 -13.12
N LYS A 6 -6.07 4.14 -13.83
CA LYS A 6 -4.75 3.72 -13.39
C LYS A 6 -4.33 4.58 -12.20
N ILE A 7 -4.18 3.97 -11.02
CA ILE A 7 -3.82 4.68 -9.77
C ILE A 7 -2.38 4.36 -9.40
N GLY A 8 -1.61 5.41 -9.11
CA GLY A 8 -0.32 5.30 -8.44
C GLY A 8 -0.44 5.68 -6.97
N LEU A 9 0.21 4.92 -6.08
CA LEU A 9 0.20 5.16 -4.64
C LEU A 9 1.59 5.62 -4.15
N ALA A 10 1.63 6.74 -3.43
CA ALA A 10 2.86 7.30 -2.87
C ALA A 10 2.86 7.19 -1.33
N LEU A 11 3.80 6.44 -0.77
CA LEU A 11 3.93 6.16 0.66
C LEU A 11 5.08 6.96 1.28
N SER A 12 4.73 7.97 2.07
CA SER A 12 5.71 8.82 2.75
C SER A 12 6.43 8.10 3.90
N SER A 13 7.56 8.66 4.35
CA SER A 13 8.27 8.22 5.55
C SER A 13 7.52 8.63 6.82
N GLY A 14 7.72 7.91 7.93
CA GLY A 14 7.07 8.25 9.19
C GLY A 14 7.56 7.47 10.41
N ALA A 15 8.74 6.84 10.34
CA ALA A 15 9.25 5.91 11.35
C ALA A 15 8.16 4.88 11.74
N ALA A 16 7.84 4.73 13.03
CA ALA A 16 6.80 3.81 13.50
C ALA A 16 5.38 4.13 12.97
N ARG A 17 5.12 5.37 12.51
CA ARG A 17 3.80 5.75 11.98
C ARG A 17 3.49 5.14 10.61
N CYS A 18 4.49 4.58 9.92
CA CYS A 18 4.29 3.91 8.64
C CYS A 18 3.34 2.70 8.74
N ILE A 19 3.08 2.18 9.94
CA ILE A 19 2.07 1.14 10.19
C ILE A 19 0.67 1.60 9.71
N ALA A 20 0.37 2.90 9.77
CA ALA A 20 -0.90 3.44 9.28
C ALA A 20 -1.12 3.21 7.78
N HIS A 21 -0.04 3.11 6.98
CA HIS A 21 -0.14 2.83 5.55
C HIS A 21 -0.77 1.46 5.29
N LEU A 22 -0.58 0.48 6.19
CA LEU A 22 -1.20 -0.84 6.07
C LEU A 22 -2.71 -0.78 6.21
N GLY A 23 -3.24 0.06 7.12
CA GLY A 23 -4.68 0.25 7.26
C GLY A 23 -5.31 0.88 6.00
N ILE A 24 -4.60 1.82 5.35
CA ILE A 24 -5.05 2.39 4.07
C ILE A 24 -5.05 1.33 2.97
N LEU A 25 -4.00 0.51 2.89
CA LEU A 25 -3.91 -0.56 1.90
C LEU A 25 -4.99 -1.62 2.08
N GLU A 26 -5.39 -1.92 3.31
CA GLU A 26 -6.50 -2.84 3.60
C GLU A 26 -7.82 -2.29 3.04
N GLU A 27 -8.17 -1.05 3.39
CA GLU A 27 -9.40 -0.41 2.90
C GLU A 27 -9.42 -0.28 1.37
N LEU A 28 -8.30 0.11 0.76
CA LEU A 28 -8.19 0.18 -0.71
C LEU A 28 -8.46 -1.19 -1.35
N THR A 29 -7.96 -2.27 -0.75
CA THR A 29 -8.18 -3.64 -1.23
C THR A 29 -9.65 -4.05 -1.06
N GLU A 30 -10.28 -3.71 0.08
CA GLU A 30 -11.71 -3.96 0.31
C GLU A 30 -12.62 -3.21 -0.67
N MET A 31 -12.18 -2.03 -1.15
CA MET A 31 -12.87 -1.23 -2.16
C MET A 31 -12.61 -1.69 -3.62
N ASP A 32 -11.85 -2.76 -3.85
CA ASP A 32 -11.39 -3.21 -5.18
C ASP A 32 -10.55 -2.14 -5.91
N ILE A 33 -9.82 -1.31 -5.13
CA ILE A 33 -8.90 -0.28 -5.62
C ILE A 33 -7.46 -0.77 -5.47
N GLU A 34 -6.93 -1.36 -6.53
CA GLU A 34 -5.54 -1.83 -6.58
C GLU A 34 -4.64 -0.80 -7.30
N PRO A 35 -3.58 -0.30 -6.65
CA PRO A 35 -2.59 0.56 -7.30
C PRO A 35 -1.78 -0.23 -8.35
N GLU A 36 -1.58 0.34 -9.53
CA GLU A 36 -0.69 -0.24 -10.56
C GLU A 36 0.79 0.05 -10.31
N ALA A 37 1.08 1.08 -9.52
CA ALA A 37 2.44 1.46 -9.17
C ALA A 37 2.48 2.00 -7.75
N ILE A 38 3.57 1.65 -7.03
CA ILE A 38 3.82 2.11 -5.67
C ILE A 38 5.19 2.76 -5.63
N SER A 39 5.26 3.95 -5.03
CA SER A 39 6.51 4.64 -4.70
C SER A 39 6.54 4.87 -3.19
N GLY A 40 7.69 4.65 -2.56
CA GLY A 40 7.80 4.82 -1.11
C GLY A 40 9.19 5.23 -0.65
N VAL A 41 9.27 5.83 0.54
CA VAL A 41 10.53 6.22 1.17
C VAL A 41 10.62 5.72 2.62
N SER A 42 11.78 5.17 3.01
CA SER A 42 12.04 4.61 4.35
C SER A 42 10.97 3.57 4.76
N GLY A 43 10.28 3.75 5.89
CA GLY A 43 9.21 2.84 6.32
C GLY A 43 8.06 2.69 5.32
N GLY A 44 7.75 3.74 4.54
CA GLY A 44 6.77 3.65 3.45
C GLY A 44 7.25 2.76 2.30
N ALA A 45 8.56 2.75 2.01
CA ALA A 45 9.14 1.86 1.01
C ALA A 45 9.04 0.39 1.43
N ILE A 46 9.26 0.10 2.71
CA ILE A 46 9.16 -1.25 3.27
C ILE A 46 7.71 -1.76 3.14
N VAL A 47 6.73 -0.98 3.61
CA VAL A 47 5.30 -1.32 3.49
C VAL A 47 4.91 -1.55 2.02
N GLY A 48 5.29 -0.62 1.13
CA GLY A 48 5.00 -0.73 -0.29
C GLY A 48 5.63 -1.96 -0.95
N ALA A 49 6.85 -2.33 -0.55
CA ALA A 49 7.54 -3.50 -1.07
C ALA A 49 6.84 -4.82 -0.67
N PHE A 50 6.43 -4.96 0.59
CA PHE A 50 5.69 -6.14 1.04
C PHE A 50 4.34 -6.27 0.33
N TYR A 51 3.57 -5.18 0.29
CA TYR A 51 2.27 -5.17 -0.38
C TYR A 51 2.42 -5.50 -1.88
N ALA A 52 3.39 -4.88 -2.58
CA ALA A 52 3.68 -5.20 -3.98
C ALA A 52 4.16 -6.64 -4.21
N ASN A 53 4.70 -7.30 -3.18
CA ASN A 53 5.09 -8.72 -3.23
C ASN A 53 3.91 -9.67 -2.96
N GLY A 54 2.70 -9.15 -2.77
CA GLY A 54 1.49 -9.94 -2.56
C GLY A 54 1.20 -10.30 -1.11
N TYR A 55 1.91 -9.69 -0.15
CA TYR A 55 1.56 -9.80 1.26
C TYR A 55 0.31 -8.98 1.54
N SER A 56 -0.65 -9.56 2.26
CA SER A 56 -1.76 -8.77 2.77
C SER A 56 -1.25 -7.74 3.79
N PRO A 57 -1.93 -6.59 3.94
CA PRO A 57 -1.54 -5.58 4.91
C PRO A 57 -1.43 -6.15 6.33
N ARG A 58 -2.32 -7.08 6.69
CA ARG A 58 -2.27 -7.80 7.97
C ARG A 58 -1.07 -8.74 8.11
N GLN A 59 -0.66 -9.44 7.05
CA GLN A 59 0.53 -10.31 7.07
C GLN A 59 1.82 -9.52 7.25
N THR A 60 1.86 -8.26 6.79
CA THR A 60 3.04 -7.38 6.92
C THR A 60 3.34 -6.96 8.37
N LEU A 61 2.41 -7.21 9.31
CA LEU A 61 2.57 -6.90 10.73
C LEU A 61 3.19 -8.03 11.57
N GLN A 62 3.38 -9.22 10.99
CA GLN A 62 3.87 -10.42 11.68
C GLN A 62 5.38 -10.58 11.51
#